data_AF-S3E459-F1
#
_entry.id   AF-S3E459-F1
#
_cell.length_a   1.000
_cell.length_b   1.000
_cell.length_c   1.000
_cell.angle_alpha   90.00
_cell.angle_beta   90.00
_cell.angle_gamma   90.00
#
_symmetry.space_group_name_H-M   'P 1'
#
loop_
_entity.id
_entity.type
_entity.pdbx_description
1 polymer ?
#
loop_
_entity_poly.entity_id
_entity_poly.type
_entity_poly.pdbx_seq_one_letter_code
_entity_poly.pdbx_strand_id
1 'polypeptide(L)'
;MSSASFLDMPENIRLRIYTYAGLIRLCPIELNVPEGYCFRDYDSSWGTDRSTEERCLYVIRLRGGDRSIVPLPRHLAQAHSEPDCLCPRLPIQLLYVSRRSYEDVFPVFYSRNKFIMRYKSADDLPIFLNLNHHILSTVKDLLVRFNSWPCARGHPHIVGRQVGRFRCSNCLSMPPSPDYALEMATSAGTGLLVAWKTISTHLASSIRPKQLNFAFICDVAALNSGKAVVEPLLMLPTLNRCTIRLNNRPNYALNSLARDVSVATTQSLVLPSRPFPFDRLPRELRLHVLGYTHLGRHNGYLKRDELIRIQDGKLVRGSRSTVHKGNQCCRQCTHIAIDCCCPSSFAAYSITCVCRRLPSALVYVNREMRQDALTVLLRENCFDCEQDPDKSIEFLSQFPAGRLKYIREIQFRFSESGVKHWGNQNYSEQWLSLVKFIKARLNVPALSITVVTDTFDLGMDPHSSDEGVQRHIYNIYCDITRSLCVLDGIGHIKFELGCFGQLESLMSRKVVGKDREELYPEADLSIMSRRYVGFEAPHWFKEEDFTGDSQLEFGSFQRVRAD
;
A
#
# COMPACT_ATOMS: atom_id res chain seq x y z
N MET A 1 52.41 19.33 23.55
CA MET A 1 50.94 19.44 23.49
C MET A 1 50.45 18.40 22.51
N SER A 2 49.71 17.38 22.96
CA SER A 2 49.06 16.43 22.04
C SER A 2 48.01 17.18 21.22
N SER A 3 48.22 17.30 19.91
CA SER A 3 47.24 17.89 19.01
C SER A 3 45.94 17.10 19.06
N ALA A 4 44.83 17.73 19.43
CA ALA A 4 43.52 17.08 19.43
C ALA A 4 43.19 16.61 18.01
N SER A 5 42.84 15.33 17.87
CA SER A 5 42.41 14.72 16.62
C SER A 5 40.90 14.55 16.57
N PHE A 6 40.35 14.30 15.38
CA PHE A 6 38.92 13.95 15.22
C PHE A 6 38.51 12.74 16.09
N LEU A 7 39.41 11.76 16.26
CA LEU A 7 39.16 10.56 17.07
C LEU A 7 39.20 10.81 18.57
N ASP A 8 39.56 12.02 19.00
CA ASP A 8 39.49 12.45 20.39
C ASP A 8 38.17 13.18 20.71
N MET A 9 37.31 13.42 19.70
CA MET A 9 35.95 13.93 19.90
C MET A 9 35.03 12.88 20.54
N PRO A 10 34.01 13.31 21.31
CA PRO A 10 32.98 12.41 21.84
C PRO A 10 32.26 11.61 20.76
N GLU A 11 31.92 10.35 21.05
CA GLU A 11 31.31 9.41 20.07
C GLU A 11 30.06 9.99 19.40
N ASN A 12 29.17 10.62 20.18
CA ASN A 12 27.94 11.21 19.66
C ASN A 12 28.19 12.34 18.64
N ILE A 13 29.31 13.08 18.77
CA ILE A 13 29.72 14.10 17.79
C ILE A 13 30.28 13.42 16.54
N ARG A 14 31.14 12.40 16.70
CA ARG A 14 31.66 11.63 15.56
C ARG A 14 30.55 11.00 14.74
N LEU A 15 29.55 10.37 15.39
CA LEU A 15 28.39 9.78 14.73
C LEU A 15 27.56 10.80 13.93
N ARG A 16 27.41 12.03 14.44
CA ARG A 16 26.76 13.12 13.70
C ARG A 16 27.56 13.50 12.46
N ILE A 17 28.87 13.67 12.60
CA ILE A 17 29.77 13.99 11.48
C ILE A 17 29.73 12.87 10.43
N TYR A 18 29.75 11.60 10.85
CA TYR A 18 29.58 10.46 9.95
C TYR A 18 28.23 10.44 9.23
N THR A 19 27.17 10.86 9.90
CA THR A 19 25.84 11.00 9.27
C THR A 19 25.85 12.12 8.22
N TYR A 20 26.39 13.30 8.55
CA TYR A 20 26.51 14.42 7.61
C TYR A 20 27.42 14.10 6.41
N ALA A 21 28.50 13.36 6.64
CA ALA A 21 29.40 12.87 5.59
C ALA A 21 28.77 11.75 4.73
N GLY A 22 27.58 11.26 5.09
CA GLY A 22 26.89 10.19 4.37
C GLY A 22 27.50 8.80 4.55
N LEU A 23 28.34 8.60 5.59
CA LEU A 23 28.81 7.28 6.01
C LEU A 23 27.66 6.46 6.63
N ILE A 24 26.83 7.12 7.45
CA ILE A 24 25.58 6.54 7.97
C ILE A 24 24.44 7.06 7.10
N ARG A 25 23.73 6.14 6.44
CA ARG A 25 22.64 6.45 5.52
C ARG A 25 21.32 5.88 6.02
N LEU A 26 20.26 6.64 5.73
CA LEU A 26 18.90 6.14 5.86
C LEU A 26 18.58 5.11 4.77
N CYS A 27 19.07 5.36 3.55
CA CYS A 27 18.85 4.46 2.42
C CYS A 27 19.75 3.21 2.52
N PRO A 28 19.29 2.08 1.96
CA PRO A 28 20.13 0.91 1.86
C PRO A 28 21.32 1.07 0.91
N ILE A 29 22.39 0.35 1.24
CA ILE A 29 23.63 0.24 0.48
C ILE A 29 23.65 -1.11 -0.24
N GLU A 30 23.81 -1.10 -1.56
CA GLU A 30 23.95 -2.33 -2.35
C GLU A 30 25.39 -2.85 -2.29
N LEU A 31 25.58 -4.06 -1.76
CA LEU A 31 26.91 -4.64 -1.55
C LEU A 31 27.60 -5.04 -2.86
N ASN A 32 26.82 -5.32 -3.91
CA ASN A 32 27.36 -5.81 -5.19
C ASN A 32 27.76 -4.68 -6.15
N VAL A 33 27.44 -3.42 -5.83
CA VAL A 33 27.77 -2.25 -6.66
C VAL A 33 28.18 -1.06 -5.78
N PRO A 34 29.24 -1.17 -4.96
CA PRO A 34 29.64 -0.09 -4.05
C PRO A 34 30.05 1.19 -4.81
N GLU A 35 30.55 1.04 -6.04
CA GLU A 35 31.02 2.14 -6.90
C GLU A 35 29.91 2.82 -7.72
N GLY A 36 28.72 2.21 -7.80
CA GLY A 36 27.60 2.64 -8.65
C GLY A 36 26.92 3.94 -8.22
N TYR A 37 27.24 4.47 -7.04
CA TYR A 37 26.78 5.78 -6.56
C TYR A 37 27.59 6.93 -7.15
N CYS A 38 27.87 6.89 -8.45
CA CYS A 38 28.56 7.98 -9.15
C CYS A 38 27.56 8.72 -10.03
N PHE A 39 26.77 9.61 -9.45
CA PHE A 39 26.14 10.63 -10.28
C PHE A 39 27.24 11.64 -10.63
N ARG A 40 27.87 11.37 -11.77
CA ARG A 40 28.91 12.16 -12.43
C ARG A 40 28.33 13.56 -12.69
N ASP A 41 28.97 14.59 -12.12
CA ASP A 41 28.94 16.01 -12.50
C ASP A 41 27.73 16.44 -13.33
N TYR A 42 26.52 16.21 -12.82
CA TYR A 42 25.33 16.84 -13.39
C TYR A 42 25.39 18.27 -12.88
N ASP A 43 26.12 19.04 -13.68
CA ASP A 43 26.32 20.48 -13.69
C ASP A 43 25.63 21.19 -12.52
N SER A 44 26.44 21.75 -11.64
CA SER A 44 26.07 22.58 -10.48
C SER A 44 25.17 23.79 -10.83
N SER A 45 24.77 23.93 -12.09
CA SER A 45 23.82 24.91 -12.62
C SER A 45 22.37 24.68 -12.18
N TRP A 46 21.99 23.46 -11.77
CA TRP A 46 20.71 23.25 -11.07
C TRP A 46 20.87 23.62 -9.60
N GLY A 47 20.69 24.91 -9.31
CA GLY A 47 20.86 25.58 -8.01
C GLY A 47 20.77 24.67 -6.78
N THR A 48 21.78 24.81 -5.92
CA THR A 48 22.05 24.11 -4.66
C THR A 48 20.93 24.13 -3.61
N ASP A 49 19.74 24.61 -3.95
CA ASP A 49 18.70 24.96 -2.98
C ASP A 49 17.66 23.85 -2.75
N ARG A 50 17.67 22.76 -3.54
CA ARG A 50 16.89 21.56 -3.19
C ARG A 50 17.76 20.56 -2.45
N SER A 51 17.54 20.47 -1.15
CA SER A 51 18.22 19.54 -0.24
C SER A 51 18.32 18.12 -0.84
N THR A 52 19.49 17.51 -0.70
CA THR A 52 19.78 16.13 -1.13
C THR A 52 18.80 15.09 -0.59
N GLU A 53 18.11 15.40 0.51
CA GLU A 53 17.05 14.59 1.10
C GLU A 53 15.84 14.40 0.16
N GLU A 54 15.46 15.43 -0.61
CA GLU A 54 14.32 15.35 -1.53
C GLU A 54 14.58 14.44 -2.73
N ARG A 55 15.85 14.17 -3.05
CA ARG A 55 16.25 13.30 -4.16
C ARG A 55 16.52 11.85 -3.73
N CYS A 56 16.58 11.59 -2.43
CA CYS A 56 16.75 10.24 -1.92
C CYS A 56 15.44 9.45 -2.10
N LEU A 57 15.41 8.52 -3.07
CA LEU A 57 14.23 7.69 -3.34
C LEU A 57 13.71 6.97 -2.08
N TYR A 58 14.62 6.57 -1.20
CA TYR A 58 14.26 5.97 0.07
C TYR A 58 13.49 6.93 0.99
N VAL A 59 13.92 8.19 1.11
CA VAL A 59 13.23 9.21 1.90
C VAL A 59 11.87 9.55 1.28
N ILE A 60 11.80 9.67 -0.06
CA ILE A 60 10.53 9.83 -0.79
C ILE A 60 9.57 8.69 -0.44
N ARG A 61 10.05 7.44 -0.49
CA ARG A 61 9.27 6.26 -0.10
C ARG A 61 8.88 6.31 1.37
N LEU A 62 9.75 6.66 2.30
CA LEU A 62 9.33 6.78 3.70
C LEU A 62 8.22 7.82 3.91
N ARG A 63 8.22 8.91 3.13
CA ARG A 63 7.26 10.02 3.26
C ARG A 63 5.89 9.81 2.58
N GLY A 64 5.63 8.65 1.97
CA GLY A 64 4.36 8.46 1.24
C GLY A 64 4.53 8.31 -0.25
N GLY A 65 5.61 8.84 -0.83
CA GLY A 65 5.78 8.93 -2.28
C GLY A 65 6.08 7.57 -2.92
N ASP A 66 5.34 7.24 -3.98
CA ASP A 66 5.61 6.07 -4.83
C ASP A 66 6.30 6.44 -6.15
N ARG A 67 6.59 7.73 -6.36
CA ARG A 67 7.34 8.19 -7.54
C ARG A 67 8.76 7.66 -7.42
N SER A 68 9.13 6.74 -8.32
CA SER A 68 10.55 6.61 -8.63
C SER A 68 11.02 7.92 -9.26
N ILE A 69 12.33 8.17 -9.19
CA ILE A 69 12.95 9.33 -9.82
C ILE A 69 12.44 9.42 -11.26
N VAL A 70 12.09 10.64 -11.70
CA VAL A 70 11.75 10.93 -13.10
C VAL A 70 12.77 10.18 -13.97
N PRO A 71 12.34 9.35 -14.93
CA PRO A 71 13.27 8.56 -15.73
C PRO A 71 14.34 9.50 -16.26
N LEU A 72 15.60 9.19 -15.99
CA LEU A 72 16.69 9.92 -16.62
C LEU A 72 16.45 9.87 -18.13
N PRO A 73 16.82 10.94 -18.86
CA PRO A 73 16.70 10.97 -20.32
C PRO A 73 17.15 9.65 -20.94
N ARG A 74 16.42 9.14 -21.95
CA ARG A 74 16.60 7.78 -22.53
C ARG A 74 18.06 7.44 -22.92
N HIS A 75 18.89 8.44 -23.18
CA HIS A 75 20.30 8.25 -23.52
C HIS A 75 21.19 7.90 -22.31
N LEU A 76 20.73 8.14 -21.07
CA LEU A 76 21.42 7.76 -19.83
C LEU A 76 20.88 6.45 -19.21
N ALA A 77 19.65 6.07 -19.55
CA ALA A 77 18.96 4.90 -19.00
C ALA A 77 19.44 3.53 -19.52
N GLN A 78 20.54 3.48 -20.28
CA GLN A 78 21.03 2.24 -20.91
C GLN A 78 21.90 1.37 -20.00
N ALA A 79 22.22 1.80 -18.77
CA ALA A 79 23.02 1.00 -17.85
C ALA A 79 22.14 0.18 -16.89
N HIS A 80 22.25 -1.16 -16.96
CA HIS A 80 21.58 -2.17 -16.13
C HIS A 80 21.94 -2.14 -14.62
N SER A 81 22.49 -1.02 -14.14
CA SER A 81 23.10 -0.83 -12.82
C SER A 81 22.69 0.47 -12.12
N GLU A 82 21.62 1.14 -12.57
CA GLU A 82 21.18 2.35 -11.87
C GLU A 82 20.83 2.02 -10.39
N PRO A 83 21.46 2.71 -9.43
CA PRO A 83 21.25 2.46 -8.01
C PRO A 83 19.82 2.79 -7.58
N ASP A 84 19.35 2.14 -6.51
CA ASP A 84 18.03 2.45 -5.91
C ASP A 84 17.97 3.86 -5.30
N CYS A 85 19.11 4.51 -5.04
CA CYS A 85 19.19 5.89 -4.57
C CYS A 85 20.23 6.69 -5.38
N LEU A 86 19.93 7.96 -5.67
CA LEU A 86 20.88 8.98 -6.16
C LEU A 86 21.67 9.66 -5.02
N CYS A 87 21.95 8.90 -3.97
CA CYS A 87 22.69 9.40 -2.82
C CYS A 87 24.18 9.59 -3.23
N PRO A 88 24.93 10.51 -2.59
CA PRO A 88 26.35 10.74 -2.89
C PRO A 88 27.21 9.45 -2.82
N ARG A 89 28.49 9.52 -3.19
CA ARG A 89 29.41 8.39 -2.95
C ARG A 89 29.59 8.13 -1.45
N LEU A 90 29.75 6.86 -1.08
CA LEU A 90 30.06 6.50 0.31
C LEU A 90 31.52 6.88 0.60
N PRO A 91 31.83 7.53 1.74
CA PRO A 91 33.19 7.86 2.12
C PRO A 91 33.96 6.63 2.65
N ILE A 92 33.95 5.52 1.89
CA ILE A 92 34.60 4.25 2.27
C ILE A 92 36.12 4.38 2.39
N GLN A 93 36.69 5.43 1.82
CA GLN A 93 38.11 5.76 1.95
C GLN A 93 38.52 5.91 3.42
N LEU A 94 37.59 6.31 4.30
CA LEU A 94 37.82 6.43 5.74
C LEU A 94 38.23 5.09 6.38
N LEU A 95 37.83 3.95 5.81
CA LEU A 95 38.24 2.62 6.26
C LEU A 95 39.72 2.33 5.97
N TYR A 96 40.35 3.10 5.09
CA TYR A 96 41.72 2.86 4.62
C TYR A 96 42.73 3.91 5.10
N VAL A 97 42.30 4.93 5.85
CA VAL A 97 43.18 6.03 6.28
C VAL A 97 44.19 5.60 7.34
N SER A 98 43.73 4.95 8.41
CA SER A 98 44.58 4.47 9.50
C SER A 98 43.89 3.33 10.24
N ARG A 99 44.65 2.53 11.00
CA ARG A 99 44.08 1.47 11.85
C ARG A 99 43.06 2.02 12.85
N ARG A 100 43.37 3.13 13.51
CA ARG A 100 42.46 3.75 14.49
C ARG A 100 41.19 4.27 13.82
N SER A 101 41.29 4.80 12.60
CA SER A 101 40.13 5.19 11.78
C SER A 101 39.30 3.97 11.39
N TYR A 102 39.92 2.87 10.96
CA TYR A 102 39.22 1.62 10.65
C TYR A 102 38.46 1.09 11.87
N GLU A 103 39.12 1.00 13.02
CA GLU A 103 38.52 0.50 14.27
C GLU A 103 37.31 1.34 14.73
N ASP A 104 37.28 2.65 14.43
CA ASP A 104 36.15 3.53 14.73
C ASP A 104 35.04 3.47 13.66
N VAL A 105 35.42 3.57 12.39
CA VAL A 105 34.50 3.71 11.24
C VAL A 105 33.82 2.38 10.89
N PHE A 106 34.56 1.27 10.93
CA PHE A 106 34.07 -0.05 10.52
C PHE A 106 32.82 -0.50 11.29
N PRO A 107 32.81 -0.53 12.64
CA PRO A 107 31.63 -0.95 13.38
C PRO A 107 30.46 -0.01 13.17
N VAL A 108 30.71 1.30 13.07
CA VAL A 108 29.68 2.30 12.79
C VAL A 108 29.05 2.05 11.42
N PHE A 109 29.87 1.87 10.39
CA PHE A 109 29.41 1.68 9.02
C PHE A 109 28.56 0.42 8.88
N TYR A 110 29.05 -0.75 9.30
CA TYR A 110 28.34 -2.00 9.08
C TYR A 110 27.19 -2.25 10.06
N SER A 111 27.21 -1.68 11.27
CA SER A 111 26.14 -1.90 12.25
C SER A 111 25.01 -0.87 12.19
N ARG A 112 25.21 0.30 11.55
CA ARG A 112 24.21 1.37 11.46
C ARG A 112 23.57 1.51 10.09
N ASN A 113 24.21 0.97 9.04
CA ASN A 113 23.64 0.99 7.70
C ASN A 113 22.84 -0.28 7.42
N LYS A 114 21.98 -0.17 6.41
CA LYS A 114 21.20 -1.29 5.89
C LYS A 114 21.82 -1.75 4.58
N PHE A 115 21.91 -3.05 4.38
CA PHE A 115 22.56 -3.61 3.20
C PHE A 115 21.58 -4.41 2.34
N ILE A 116 21.74 -4.30 1.03
CA ILE A 116 21.03 -5.12 0.05
C ILE A 116 22.05 -5.95 -0.71
N MET A 117 21.64 -7.18 -0.97
CA MET A 117 22.26 -8.10 -1.90
C MET A 117 21.30 -8.42 -3.01
N ARG A 118 21.78 -8.37 -4.25
CA ARG A 118 21.01 -8.79 -5.42
C ARG A 118 21.79 -9.84 -6.17
N TYR A 119 21.20 -11.01 -6.29
CA TYR A 119 21.75 -12.05 -7.12
C TYR A 119 21.02 -12.02 -8.47
N LYS A 120 21.77 -11.72 -9.53
CA LYS A 120 21.31 -11.75 -10.92
C LYS A 120 21.90 -12.94 -11.66
N SER A 121 23.17 -13.24 -11.42
CA SER A 121 23.88 -14.37 -12.04
C SER A 121 24.83 -15.05 -11.06
N ALA A 122 25.39 -16.19 -11.48
CA ALA A 122 26.45 -16.88 -10.75
C ALA A 122 27.69 -16.01 -10.52
N ASP A 123 27.89 -14.97 -11.33
CA ASP A 123 29.03 -14.05 -11.21
C ASP A 123 28.91 -13.12 -9.99
N ASP A 124 27.73 -13.01 -9.39
CA ASP A 124 27.52 -12.25 -8.14
C ASP A 124 27.95 -13.04 -6.90
N LEU A 125 28.14 -14.36 -7.01
CA LEU A 125 28.47 -15.24 -5.88
C LEU A 125 29.83 -14.93 -5.24
N PRO A 126 30.93 -14.73 -6.01
CA PRO A 126 32.24 -14.43 -5.42
C PRO A 126 32.23 -13.16 -4.56
N ILE A 127 31.44 -12.14 -4.95
CA ILE A 127 31.33 -10.90 -4.17
C ILE A 127 30.85 -11.20 -2.76
N PHE A 128 29.89 -12.13 -2.62
CA PHE A 128 29.39 -12.52 -1.32
C PHE A 128 30.42 -13.30 -0.49
N LEU A 129 31.03 -14.31 -1.10
CA LEU A 129 31.99 -15.17 -0.40
C LEU A 129 33.25 -14.41 0.00
N ASN A 130 33.55 -13.30 -0.68
CA ASN A 130 34.63 -12.39 -0.32
C ASN A 130 34.28 -11.44 0.84
N LEU A 131 33.03 -11.38 1.31
CA LEU A 131 32.69 -10.65 2.53
C LEU A 131 33.33 -11.36 3.72
N ASN A 132 34.31 -10.69 4.33
CA ASN A 132 35.00 -11.19 5.52
C ASN A 132 33.99 -11.46 6.66
N HIS A 133 34.20 -12.55 7.40
CA HIS A 133 33.50 -12.88 8.65
C HIS A 133 33.33 -11.65 9.57
N HIS A 134 34.33 -10.77 9.65
CA HIS A 134 34.25 -9.55 10.46
C HIS A 134 33.11 -8.61 10.02
N ILE A 135 32.91 -8.45 8.71
CA ILE A 135 31.81 -7.64 8.15
C ILE A 135 30.47 -8.26 8.52
N LEU A 136 30.31 -9.55 8.20
CA LEU A 136 29.06 -10.28 8.45
C LEU A 136 28.71 -10.33 9.95
N SER A 137 29.71 -10.46 10.83
CA SER A 137 29.54 -10.42 12.29
C SER A 137 29.18 -9.05 12.87
N THR A 138 29.18 -8.01 12.04
CA THR A 138 28.87 -6.62 12.41
C THR A 138 27.55 -6.13 11.79
N VAL A 139 27.18 -6.65 10.62
CA VAL A 139 25.94 -6.30 9.93
C VAL A 139 24.72 -6.63 10.79
N LYS A 140 23.82 -5.66 10.93
CA LYS A 140 22.54 -5.81 11.66
C LYS A 140 21.32 -5.89 10.74
N ASP A 141 21.39 -5.32 9.55
CA ASP A 141 20.25 -5.20 8.65
C ASP A 141 20.65 -5.65 7.24
N LEU A 142 20.17 -6.81 6.82
CA LEU A 142 20.49 -7.38 5.51
C LEU A 142 19.21 -7.79 4.77
N LEU A 143 19.11 -7.39 3.51
CA LEU A 143 18.13 -7.89 2.55
C LEU A 143 18.85 -8.66 1.46
N VAL A 144 18.40 -9.88 1.22
CA VAL A 144 18.84 -10.69 0.09
C VAL A 144 17.67 -10.81 -0.90
N ARG A 145 17.92 -10.44 -2.15
CA ARG A 145 16.97 -10.56 -3.25
C ARG A 145 17.48 -11.49 -4.33
N PHE A 146 16.69 -12.51 -4.63
CA PHE A 146 16.81 -13.40 -5.78
C PHE A 146 15.55 -13.22 -6.64
N ASN A 147 15.66 -13.38 -7.96
CA ASN A 147 14.53 -13.50 -8.91
C ASN A 147 13.28 -12.69 -8.50
N SER A 148 13.41 -11.37 -8.40
CA SER A 148 12.34 -10.49 -7.94
C SER A 148 11.49 -10.03 -9.13
N TRP A 149 10.39 -10.73 -9.41
CA TRP A 149 9.49 -10.46 -10.52
C TRP A 149 8.44 -9.39 -10.13
N PRO A 150 8.07 -8.43 -10.99
CA PRO A 150 8.50 -8.21 -12.38
C PRO A 150 9.65 -7.23 -12.60
N CYS A 151 10.24 -6.72 -11.53
CA CYS A 151 11.30 -5.72 -11.61
C CYS A 151 12.35 -6.08 -10.56
N ALA A 152 13.63 -6.11 -10.96
CA ALA A 152 14.76 -6.33 -10.05
C ALA A 152 14.77 -5.37 -8.82
N ARG A 153 14.08 -4.24 -8.92
CA ARG A 153 13.87 -3.26 -7.84
C ARG A 153 12.68 -3.59 -6.91
N GLY A 154 11.99 -4.71 -7.11
CA GLY A 154 10.86 -5.18 -6.30
C GLY A 154 9.51 -4.52 -6.61
N HIS A 155 9.40 -3.73 -7.68
CA HIS A 155 8.16 -3.03 -8.03
C HIS A 155 7.05 -3.97 -8.52
N PRO A 156 5.82 -3.89 -8.00
CA PRO A 156 4.77 -4.86 -8.30
C PRO A 156 4.08 -4.70 -9.66
N HIS A 157 4.33 -3.61 -10.39
CA HIS A 157 3.52 -3.25 -11.55
C HIS A 157 4.33 -3.20 -12.85
N ILE A 158 3.78 -3.86 -13.85
CA ILE A 158 4.16 -3.73 -15.25
C ILE A 158 3.04 -2.97 -15.96
N VAL A 159 3.39 -1.96 -16.74
CA VAL A 159 2.48 -1.34 -17.71
C VAL A 159 2.94 -1.71 -19.11
N GLY A 160 1.98 -2.17 -19.93
CA GLY A 160 2.20 -2.57 -21.32
C GLY A 160 1.97 -4.07 -21.54
N ARG A 161 0.93 -4.40 -22.33
CA ARG A 161 0.68 -5.74 -22.88
C ARG A 161 1.21 -5.91 -24.31
N GLN A 162 1.96 -4.94 -24.83
CA GLN A 162 2.59 -5.12 -26.14
C GLN A 162 3.61 -6.25 -26.02
N VAL A 163 3.33 -7.33 -26.76
CA VAL A 163 4.06 -8.60 -26.75
C VAL A 163 5.56 -8.32 -26.85
N GLY A 164 6.32 -8.70 -25.81
CA GLY A 164 7.79 -8.64 -25.82
C GLY A 164 8.46 -7.41 -25.16
N ARG A 165 7.72 -6.41 -24.64
CA ARG A 165 8.33 -5.29 -23.89
C ARG A 165 7.64 -5.04 -22.55
N PHE A 166 8.23 -5.58 -21.48
CA PHE A 166 7.83 -5.28 -20.12
C PHE A 166 8.49 -3.99 -19.65
N ARG A 167 7.70 -2.99 -19.29
CA ARG A 167 8.18 -1.79 -18.61
C ARG A 167 7.59 -1.76 -17.20
N CYS A 168 8.46 -1.64 -16.20
CA CYS A 168 8.01 -1.38 -14.85
C CYS A 168 7.27 -0.02 -14.82
N SER A 169 6.02 0.04 -14.35
CA SER A 169 5.29 1.31 -14.33
C SER A 169 5.86 2.32 -13.35
N ASN A 170 6.55 1.83 -12.32
CA ASN A 170 7.07 2.66 -11.25
C ASN A 170 8.41 3.26 -11.65
N CYS A 171 9.38 2.45 -12.09
CA CYS A 171 10.72 2.92 -12.45
C CYS A 171 11.01 3.01 -13.94
N LEU A 172 10.07 2.61 -14.78
CA LEU A 172 10.19 2.68 -16.23
C LEU A 172 11.37 1.88 -16.82
N SER A 173 12.05 1.08 -15.99
CA SER A 173 13.10 0.18 -16.42
C SER A 173 12.53 -0.84 -17.40
N MET A 174 13.24 -1.04 -18.51
CA MET A 174 13.04 -2.17 -19.42
C MET A 174 14.16 -3.18 -19.12
N PRO A 175 13.94 -4.15 -18.21
CA PRO A 175 14.97 -5.15 -17.94
C PRO A 175 15.26 -5.92 -19.23
N PRO A 176 16.54 -6.21 -19.54
CA PRO A 176 16.96 -6.86 -20.78
C PRO A 176 16.43 -8.31 -20.84
N SER A 177 16.24 -8.91 -19.67
CA SER A 177 15.55 -10.18 -19.48
C SER A 177 14.61 -10.07 -18.28
N PRO A 178 13.37 -10.55 -18.39
CA PRO A 178 12.49 -10.72 -17.24
C PRO A 178 13.10 -11.64 -16.16
N ASP A 179 13.19 -11.17 -14.90
CA ASP A 179 13.55 -11.99 -13.72
C ASP A 179 12.41 -12.96 -13.39
N TYR A 180 12.25 -14.02 -14.17
CA TYR A 180 11.19 -15.00 -13.94
C TYR A 180 11.28 -15.63 -12.55
N ALA A 181 10.12 -16.02 -12.05
CA ALA A 181 10.02 -16.74 -10.79
C ALA A 181 10.89 -18.01 -10.83
N LEU A 182 11.62 -18.26 -9.74
CA LEU A 182 12.56 -19.37 -9.64
C LEU A 182 11.87 -20.72 -9.81
N GLU A 183 12.39 -21.53 -10.73
CA GLU A 183 11.95 -22.90 -10.97
C GLU A 183 13.13 -23.87 -10.81
N MET A 184 13.03 -24.78 -9.85
CA MET A 184 14.10 -25.73 -9.52
C MET A 184 14.49 -26.65 -10.67
N ALA A 185 13.54 -27.00 -11.54
CA ALA A 185 13.78 -27.90 -12.67
C ALA A 185 14.74 -27.30 -13.71
N THR A 186 14.98 -25.99 -13.67
CA THR A 186 15.92 -25.32 -14.56
C THR A 186 17.35 -25.41 -14.03
N SER A 187 18.33 -25.47 -14.95
CA SER A 187 19.75 -25.44 -14.60
C SER A 187 20.13 -24.17 -13.84
N ALA A 188 19.59 -23.03 -14.27
CA ALA A 188 19.75 -21.74 -13.58
C ALA A 188 19.21 -21.78 -12.15
N GLY A 189 18.02 -22.35 -11.94
CA GLY A 189 17.42 -22.49 -10.62
C GLY A 189 18.23 -23.39 -9.70
N THR A 190 18.73 -24.52 -10.21
CA THR A 190 19.60 -25.43 -9.45
C THR A 190 20.92 -24.76 -9.07
N GLY A 191 21.57 -24.08 -10.01
CA GLY A 191 22.82 -23.35 -9.76
C GLY A 191 22.65 -22.27 -8.68
N LEU A 192 21.54 -21.50 -8.73
CA LEU A 192 21.22 -20.51 -7.71
C LEU A 192 21.01 -21.14 -6.33
N LEU A 193 20.33 -22.29 -6.23
CA LEU A 193 20.14 -22.96 -4.94
C LEU A 193 21.44 -23.49 -4.33
N VAL A 194 22.35 -24.02 -5.15
CA VAL A 194 23.69 -24.40 -4.70
C VAL A 194 24.45 -23.18 -4.18
N ALA A 195 24.47 -22.10 -4.96
CA ALA A 195 25.09 -20.83 -4.57
C ALA A 195 24.50 -20.31 -3.25
N TRP A 196 23.17 -20.29 -3.13
CA TRP A 196 22.47 -19.84 -1.94
C TRP A 196 22.78 -20.67 -0.70
N LYS A 197 22.90 -21.99 -0.83
CA LYS A 197 23.30 -22.86 0.27
C LYS A 197 24.71 -22.51 0.77
N THR A 198 25.65 -22.27 -0.15
CA THR A 198 27.02 -21.84 0.20
C THR A 198 27.02 -20.47 0.91
N ILE A 199 26.26 -19.51 0.39
CA ILE A 199 26.07 -18.18 1.01
C ILE A 199 25.51 -18.33 2.43
N SER A 200 24.49 -19.16 2.61
CA SER A 200 23.84 -19.37 3.91
C SER A 200 24.77 -20.01 4.94
N THR A 201 25.60 -20.98 4.53
CA THR A 201 26.63 -21.57 5.40
C THR A 201 27.66 -20.53 5.84
N HIS A 202 28.09 -19.66 4.94
CA HIS A 202 29.03 -18.58 5.25
C HIS A 202 28.41 -17.50 6.16
N LEU A 203 27.12 -17.17 5.96
CA LEU A 203 26.37 -16.34 6.90
C LEU A 203 26.30 -17.00 8.28
N ALA A 204 25.91 -18.27 8.33
CA ALA A 204 25.70 -19.01 9.57
C ALA A 204 26.97 -19.07 10.44
N SER A 205 28.14 -19.23 9.82
CA SER A 205 29.42 -19.25 10.53
C SER A 205 29.89 -17.88 11.02
N SER A 206 29.29 -16.79 10.52
CA SER A 206 29.75 -15.41 10.79
C SER A 206 28.84 -14.63 11.72
N ILE A 207 27.53 -14.91 11.73
CA ILE A 207 26.55 -14.11 12.47
C ILE A 207 26.32 -14.65 13.87
N ARG A 208 26.10 -13.75 14.84
CA ARG A 208 25.70 -14.15 16.20
C ARG A 208 24.17 -14.31 16.31
N PRO A 209 23.67 -15.17 17.20
CA PRO A 209 22.24 -15.26 17.50
C PRO A 209 21.66 -13.89 17.90
N LYS A 210 20.44 -13.60 17.44
CA LYS A 210 19.66 -12.36 17.64
C LYS A 210 20.36 -11.08 17.19
N GLN A 211 21.39 -11.18 16.35
CA GLN A 211 22.08 -10.00 15.80
C GLN A 211 21.39 -9.45 14.55
N LEU A 212 20.99 -10.33 13.63
CA LEU A 212 20.61 -9.96 12.27
C LEU A 212 19.09 -9.79 12.12
N ASN A 213 18.68 -8.63 11.61
CA ASN A 213 17.40 -8.40 10.96
C ASN A 213 17.54 -8.80 9.49
N PHE A 214 16.95 -9.93 9.13
CA PHE A 214 17.08 -10.51 7.82
C PHE A 214 15.79 -10.38 7.02
N ALA A 215 15.90 -9.97 5.77
CA ALA A 215 14.83 -9.99 4.81
C ALA A 215 15.25 -10.82 3.60
N PHE A 216 14.40 -11.74 3.18
CA PHE A 216 14.62 -12.63 2.06
C PHE A 216 13.50 -12.48 1.05
N ILE A 217 13.84 -12.16 -0.19
CA ILE A 217 12.88 -12.05 -1.29
C ILE A 217 13.35 -12.95 -2.42
N CYS A 218 12.56 -13.96 -2.75
CA CYS A 218 12.77 -14.82 -3.90
C CYS A 218 11.41 -15.23 -4.45
N ASP A 219 10.97 -14.66 -5.57
CA ASP A 219 9.70 -15.10 -6.15
C ASP A 219 9.89 -16.46 -6.80
N VAL A 220 9.10 -17.47 -6.39
CA VAL A 220 9.20 -18.86 -6.86
C VAL A 220 7.96 -19.28 -7.64
N ALA A 221 8.13 -20.17 -8.61
CA ALA A 221 7.05 -20.67 -9.46
C ALA A 221 6.10 -21.64 -8.72
N ALA A 222 6.63 -22.43 -7.77
CA ALA A 222 5.90 -23.51 -7.10
C ALA A 222 6.30 -23.69 -5.63
N LEU A 223 5.47 -24.41 -4.87
CA LEU A 223 5.71 -24.69 -3.45
C LEU A 223 7.02 -25.46 -3.20
N ASN A 224 7.38 -26.40 -4.09
CA ASN A 224 8.62 -27.18 -3.95
C ASN A 224 9.86 -26.28 -4.10
N SER A 225 9.88 -25.39 -5.10
CA SER A 225 10.89 -24.33 -5.24
C SER A 225 10.94 -23.45 -3.99
N GLY A 226 9.78 -23.11 -3.43
CA GLY A 226 9.66 -22.39 -2.17
C GLY A 226 10.35 -23.11 -1.03
N LYS A 227 10.13 -24.42 -0.86
CA LYS A 227 10.75 -25.23 0.21
C LYS A 227 12.27 -25.28 0.06
N ALA A 228 12.77 -25.51 -1.14
CA ALA A 228 14.21 -25.58 -1.38
C ALA A 228 14.92 -24.24 -1.16
N VAL A 229 14.28 -23.12 -1.52
CA VAL A 229 14.92 -21.80 -1.34
C VAL A 229 14.94 -21.36 0.14
N VAL A 230 13.98 -21.80 0.94
CA VAL A 230 13.94 -21.44 2.38
C VAL A 230 14.68 -22.42 3.28
N GLU A 231 14.97 -23.65 2.82
CA GLU A 231 15.71 -24.64 3.60
C GLU A 231 17.05 -24.08 4.14
N PRO A 232 17.89 -23.39 3.35
CA PRO A 232 19.15 -22.85 3.86
C PRO A 232 18.99 -21.80 4.98
N LEU A 233 17.83 -21.13 5.07
CA LEU A 233 17.55 -20.17 6.14
C LEU A 233 17.48 -20.85 7.51
N LEU A 234 17.08 -22.12 7.56
CA LEU A 234 16.98 -22.89 8.80
C LEU A 234 18.36 -23.26 9.37
N MET A 235 19.43 -23.14 8.58
CA MET A 235 20.81 -23.34 9.04
C MET A 235 21.39 -22.09 9.73
N LEU A 236 20.74 -20.94 9.59
CA LEU A 236 21.20 -19.71 10.22
C LEU A 236 20.99 -19.78 11.75
N PRO A 237 21.90 -19.20 12.55
CA PRO A 237 21.64 -18.92 13.95
C PRO A 237 20.32 -18.16 14.15
N THR A 238 19.73 -18.25 15.35
CA THR A 238 18.47 -17.57 15.66
C THR A 238 18.54 -16.11 15.22
N LEU A 239 17.66 -15.68 14.33
CA LEU A 239 17.65 -14.32 13.79
C LEU A 239 16.92 -13.39 14.76
N ASN A 240 17.25 -12.09 14.75
CA ASN A 240 16.49 -11.11 15.53
C ASN A 240 15.08 -10.95 14.94
N ARG A 241 15.03 -10.82 13.60
CA ARG A 241 13.81 -10.71 12.80
C ARG A 241 14.05 -11.37 11.45
N CYS A 242 13.02 -12.01 10.91
CA CYS A 242 13.08 -12.67 9.61
C CYS A 242 11.83 -12.30 8.80
N THR A 243 12.02 -11.60 7.68
CA THR A 243 10.95 -11.34 6.70
C THR A 243 11.19 -12.18 5.47
N ILE A 244 10.16 -12.86 4.96
CA ILE A 244 10.29 -13.74 3.79
C ILE A 244 9.20 -13.40 2.79
N ARG A 245 9.55 -13.20 1.51
CA ARG A 245 8.63 -13.14 0.37
C ARG A 245 9.02 -14.21 -0.65
N LEU A 246 8.05 -15.05 -1.00
CA LEU A 246 8.21 -16.18 -1.91
C LEU A 246 7.45 -16.02 -3.24
N ASN A 247 6.61 -15.01 -3.39
CA ASN A 247 5.92 -14.77 -4.66
C ASN A 247 5.43 -13.32 -4.74
N ASN A 248 5.35 -12.82 -5.98
CA ASN A 248 4.86 -11.48 -6.27
C ASN A 248 3.31 -11.37 -6.26
N ARG A 249 2.63 -12.49 -6.05
CA ARG A 249 1.18 -12.59 -5.87
C ARG A 249 0.84 -13.33 -4.57
N PRO A 250 -0.34 -13.10 -3.98
CA PRO A 250 -0.80 -13.88 -2.84
C PRO A 250 -0.90 -15.37 -3.20
N ASN A 251 -0.29 -16.23 -2.40
CA ASN A 251 -0.41 -17.68 -2.47
C ASN A 251 -0.41 -18.22 -1.04
N TYR A 252 -1.49 -18.91 -0.64
CA TYR A 252 -1.68 -19.32 0.75
C TYR A 252 -0.63 -20.34 1.21
N ALA A 253 -0.29 -21.33 0.38
CA ALA A 253 0.70 -22.35 0.72
C ALA A 253 2.10 -21.75 0.90
N LEU A 254 2.53 -20.89 -0.03
CA LEU A 254 3.80 -20.16 0.08
C LEU A 254 3.78 -19.15 1.24
N ASN A 255 2.64 -18.54 1.54
CA ASN A 255 2.49 -17.66 2.70
C ASN A 255 2.67 -18.41 4.03
N SER A 256 2.08 -19.60 4.15
CA SER A 256 2.28 -20.47 5.32
C SER A 256 3.74 -20.85 5.44
N LEU A 257 4.36 -21.31 4.34
CA LEU A 257 5.78 -21.66 4.33
C LEU A 257 6.68 -20.49 4.78
N ALA A 258 6.46 -19.29 4.25
CA ALA A 258 7.19 -18.09 4.65
C ALA A 258 7.00 -17.76 6.14
N ARG A 259 5.79 -17.95 6.68
CA ARG A 259 5.50 -17.77 8.11
C ARG A 259 6.24 -18.79 8.96
N ASP A 260 6.10 -20.07 8.63
CA ASP A 260 6.62 -21.17 9.44
C ASP A 260 8.15 -21.09 9.54
N VAL A 261 8.83 -20.79 8.43
CA VAL A 261 10.29 -20.61 8.42
C VAL A 261 10.71 -19.34 9.16
N SER A 262 10.00 -18.22 8.97
CA SER A 262 10.30 -16.98 9.71
C SER A 262 10.16 -17.17 11.22
N VAL A 263 9.12 -17.87 11.67
CA VAL A 263 8.89 -18.20 13.08
C VAL A 263 9.98 -19.15 13.61
N ALA A 264 10.31 -20.20 12.85
CA ALA A 264 11.34 -21.16 13.24
C ALA A 264 12.73 -20.50 13.37
N THR A 265 13.10 -19.66 12.41
CA THR A 265 14.40 -18.96 12.40
C THR A 265 14.52 -17.87 13.47
N THR A 266 13.41 -17.31 13.95
CA THR A 266 13.42 -16.26 14.99
C THR A 266 13.11 -16.77 16.38
N GLN A 267 12.62 -18.01 16.52
CA GLN A 267 12.11 -18.58 17.79
C GLN A 267 11.11 -17.66 18.51
N SER A 268 10.42 -16.78 17.77
CA SER A 268 9.61 -15.69 18.36
C SER A 268 8.23 -16.15 18.85
N LEU A 269 7.74 -17.31 18.40
CA LEU A 269 6.50 -17.87 18.91
C LEU A 269 6.81 -19.05 19.82
N VAL A 270 7.00 -18.76 21.11
CA VAL A 270 6.71 -19.76 22.13
C VAL A 270 5.19 -19.85 22.17
N LEU A 271 4.62 -20.78 21.40
CA LEU A 271 3.20 -21.10 21.57
C LEU A 271 3.04 -21.57 23.02
N PRO A 272 2.16 -20.94 23.81
CA PRO A 272 1.92 -21.44 25.16
C PRO A 272 1.46 -22.89 25.07
N SER A 273 1.97 -23.75 25.97
CA SER A 273 1.72 -25.19 25.95
C SER A 273 0.23 -25.57 26.01
N ARG A 274 -0.63 -24.60 26.38
CA ARG A 274 -2.08 -24.71 26.31
C ARG A 274 -2.64 -23.48 25.59
N PRO A 275 -3.40 -23.66 24.49
CA PRO A 275 -4.07 -22.55 23.84
C PRO A 275 -5.10 -21.92 24.79
N PHE A 276 -5.29 -20.62 24.66
CA PHE A 276 -6.31 -19.90 25.42
C PHE A 276 -7.71 -20.37 24.98
N PRO A 277 -8.61 -20.77 25.91
CA PRO A 277 -9.95 -21.25 25.59
C PRO A 277 -10.89 -20.08 25.22
N PHE A 278 -10.72 -19.56 24.01
CA PHE A 278 -11.41 -18.36 23.53
C PHE A 278 -12.94 -18.49 23.54
N ASP A 279 -13.46 -19.70 23.36
CA ASP A 279 -14.87 -20.05 23.39
C ASP A 279 -15.51 -19.86 24.78
N ARG A 280 -14.73 -19.94 25.87
CA ARG A 280 -15.21 -19.74 27.24
C ARG A 280 -15.39 -18.27 27.63
N LEU A 281 -14.94 -17.34 26.79
CA LEU A 281 -15.18 -15.92 27.03
C LEU A 281 -16.66 -15.56 26.80
N PRO A 282 -17.24 -14.67 27.63
CA PRO A 282 -18.49 -14.00 27.30
C PRO A 282 -18.47 -13.43 25.88
N ARG A 283 -19.60 -13.51 25.18
CA ARG A 283 -19.69 -13.14 23.77
C ARG A 283 -19.24 -11.71 23.50
N GLU A 284 -19.56 -10.78 24.41
CA GLU A 284 -19.18 -9.38 24.34
C GLU A 284 -17.65 -9.23 24.31
N LEU A 285 -16.95 -9.97 25.17
CA LEU A 285 -15.49 -9.98 25.21
C LEU A 285 -14.91 -10.63 23.95
N ARG A 286 -15.53 -11.69 23.42
CA ARG A 286 -15.10 -12.28 22.13
C ARG A 286 -15.21 -11.28 20.99
N LEU A 287 -16.35 -10.59 20.87
CA LEU A 287 -16.54 -9.53 19.87
C LEU A 287 -15.51 -8.42 20.05
N HIS A 288 -15.26 -7.99 21.29
CA HIS A 288 -14.26 -6.96 21.59
C HIS A 288 -12.85 -7.40 21.17
N VAL A 289 -12.42 -8.60 21.55
CA VAL A 289 -11.12 -9.15 21.14
C VAL A 289 -11.02 -9.26 19.61
N LEU A 290 -12.07 -9.73 18.94
CA LEU A 290 -12.12 -9.79 17.48
C LEU A 290 -12.06 -8.40 16.83
N GLY A 291 -12.62 -7.36 17.47
CA GLY A 291 -12.50 -5.96 17.05
C GLY A 291 -11.07 -5.43 17.08
N TYR A 292 -10.23 -5.94 18.00
CA TYR A 292 -8.77 -5.74 18.03
C TYR A 292 -8.01 -6.76 17.17
N THR A 293 -8.65 -7.35 16.16
CA THR A 293 -7.96 -8.08 15.09
C THR A 293 -8.06 -7.31 13.78
N HIS A 294 -7.53 -7.87 12.69
CA HIS A 294 -7.72 -7.31 11.36
C HIS A 294 -9.19 -7.36 10.85
N LEU A 295 -10.12 -7.98 11.61
CA LEU A 295 -11.56 -7.91 11.34
C LEU A 295 -12.13 -6.53 11.65
N GLY A 296 -11.76 -5.92 12.78
CA GLY A 296 -12.27 -4.63 13.21
C GLY A 296 -11.48 -3.43 12.70
N ARG A 297 -11.86 -2.24 13.14
CA ARG A 297 -11.18 -0.96 12.86
C ARG A 297 -10.10 -0.59 13.87
N HIS A 298 -10.14 -1.17 15.08
CA HIS A 298 -9.40 -0.66 16.23
C HIS A 298 -7.86 -0.78 16.14
N ASN A 299 -7.32 -1.62 15.26
CA ASN A 299 -5.89 -1.92 15.20
C ASN A 299 -5.00 -0.88 14.48
N GLY A 300 -5.30 0.42 14.64
CA GLY A 300 -4.36 1.49 14.29
C GLY A 300 -3.93 1.52 12.83
N TYR A 301 -4.77 1.02 11.92
CA TYR A 301 -4.47 1.17 10.50
C TYR A 301 -4.53 2.66 10.12
N LEU A 302 -3.78 3.03 9.10
CA LEU A 302 -3.94 4.36 8.51
C LEU A 302 -5.42 4.54 8.15
N LYS A 303 -6.00 5.72 8.35
CA LYS A 303 -7.40 6.06 8.03
C LYS A 303 -7.86 5.60 6.62
N ARG A 304 -6.91 5.33 5.72
CA ARG A 304 -7.13 4.79 4.37
C ARG A 304 -7.51 3.30 4.33
N ASP A 305 -7.19 2.53 5.37
CA ASP A 305 -7.41 1.06 5.47
C ASP A 305 -8.71 0.67 6.17
N GLU A 306 -9.47 1.67 6.63
CA GLU A 306 -10.79 1.52 7.23
C GLU A 306 -11.82 1.00 6.20
N LEU A 307 -11.57 1.24 4.92
CA LEU A 307 -12.46 0.89 3.82
C LEU A 307 -12.22 -0.56 3.34
N ILE A 308 -13.28 -1.37 3.39
CA ILE A 308 -13.34 -2.66 2.71
C ILE A 308 -14.15 -2.45 1.43
N ARG A 309 -13.50 -2.61 0.28
CA ARG A 309 -14.16 -2.45 -1.01
C ARG A 309 -14.79 -3.76 -1.46
N ILE A 310 -15.98 -3.66 -2.04
CA ILE A 310 -16.62 -4.78 -2.72
C ILE A 310 -16.17 -4.70 -4.17
N GLN A 311 -15.40 -5.69 -4.62
CA GLN A 311 -14.90 -5.77 -6.00
C GLN A 311 -15.05 -7.18 -6.58
N ASP A 312 -15.85 -7.31 -7.63
CA ASP A 312 -16.06 -8.53 -8.43
C ASP A 312 -16.47 -9.71 -7.56
N GLY A 313 -17.49 -9.48 -6.72
CA GLY A 313 -18.01 -10.47 -5.78
C GLY A 313 -17.06 -10.80 -4.62
N LYS A 314 -16.02 -10.00 -4.37
CA LYS A 314 -15.02 -10.25 -3.33
C LYS A 314 -14.79 -9.01 -2.48
N LEU A 315 -14.43 -9.22 -1.21
CA LEU A 315 -13.90 -8.15 -0.37
C LEU A 315 -12.44 -7.93 -0.69
N VAL A 316 -12.12 -6.72 -1.16
CA VAL A 316 -10.76 -6.25 -1.40
C VAL A 316 -10.46 -5.07 -0.47
N ARG A 317 -9.19 -4.80 -0.22
CA ARG A 317 -8.80 -3.61 0.55
C ARG A 317 -9.09 -2.37 -0.30
N GLY A 318 -9.87 -1.43 0.23
CA GLY A 318 -10.11 -0.16 -0.46
C GLY A 318 -8.81 0.63 -0.58
N SER A 319 -8.52 1.15 -1.78
CA SER A 319 -7.48 2.18 -1.97
C SER A 319 -8.16 3.51 -2.22
N ARG A 320 -7.90 4.52 -1.38
CA ARG A 320 -8.44 5.88 -1.57
C ARG A 320 -7.88 6.61 -2.80
N SER A 321 -6.81 6.12 -3.42
CA SER A 321 -6.13 6.81 -4.52
C SER A 321 -6.37 6.08 -5.85
N THR A 322 -7.24 6.63 -6.68
CA THR A 322 -7.40 6.27 -8.11
C THR A 322 -6.09 6.48 -8.89
N VAL A 323 -5.33 7.51 -8.52
CA VAL A 323 -4.07 7.92 -9.16
C VAL A 323 -2.87 7.01 -8.83
N HIS A 324 -2.93 6.24 -7.74
CA HIS A 324 -1.87 5.30 -7.35
C HIS A 324 -2.49 3.95 -6.98
N LYS A 325 -2.87 3.18 -8.01
CA LYS A 325 -3.31 1.77 -7.93
C LYS A 325 -2.22 0.81 -7.40
N GLY A 326 -1.15 1.35 -6.81
CA GLY A 326 -0.15 0.61 -6.09
C GLY A 326 -0.74 -0.01 -4.82
N ASN A 327 -0.56 -1.32 -4.63
CA ASN A 327 -0.78 -1.96 -3.33
C ASN A 327 -0.01 -1.16 -2.26
N GLN A 328 -0.70 -0.31 -1.49
CA GLN A 328 -0.07 0.55 -0.49
C GLN A 328 0.48 -0.34 0.63
N CYS A 329 1.78 -0.62 0.49
CA CYS A 329 2.60 -1.23 1.51
C CYS A 329 2.54 -0.37 2.77
N CYS A 330 2.43 -1.00 3.94
CA CYS A 330 2.59 -0.30 5.22
C CYS A 330 4.01 0.27 5.42
N ARG A 331 4.96 -0.14 4.58
CA ARG A 331 6.40 0.14 4.63
C ARG A 331 7.11 -0.29 5.93
N GLN A 332 6.39 -0.97 6.82
CA GLN A 332 6.90 -1.58 8.04
C GLN A 332 7.14 -3.09 7.90
N CYS A 333 6.71 -3.69 6.79
CA CYS A 333 6.89 -5.12 6.54
C CYS A 333 8.34 -5.53 6.27
N THR A 334 9.22 -4.60 5.94
CA THR A 334 10.68 -4.84 5.86
C THR A 334 11.38 -3.78 6.69
N HIS A 335 12.46 -4.14 7.39
CA HIS A 335 13.27 -3.17 8.12
C HIS A 335 14.00 -2.20 7.19
N ILE A 336 14.16 -2.58 5.92
CA ILE A 336 14.76 -1.73 4.89
C ILE A 336 13.74 -0.84 4.18
N ALA A 337 12.43 -1.03 4.36
CA ALA A 337 11.34 -0.18 3.87
C ALA A 337 11.35 0.18 2.36
N ILE A 338 12.14 -0.53 1.56
CA ILE A 338 12.18 -0.44 0.08
C ILE A 338 11.24 -1.43 -0.59
N ASP A 339 11.09 -2.63 -0.04
CA ASP A 339 10.22 -3.67 -0.58
C ASP A 339 8.97 -3.88 0.25
N CYS A 340 7.89 -4.17 -0.46
CA CYS A 340 6.67 -4.67 0.15
C CYS A 340 6.72 -6.19 0.31
N CYS A 341 6.53 -6.63 1.54
CA CYS A 341 6.32 -8.01 1.95
C CYS A 341 4.98 -8.14 2.68
N CYS A 342 3.98 -7.31 2.32
CA CYS A 342 2.65 -7.41 2.92
C CYS A 342 1.96 -8.71 2.46
N PRO A 343 1.50 -9.56 3.40
CA PRO A 343 0.82 -10.82 3.08
C PRO A 343 -0.47 -10.65 2.24
N SER A 344 -1.08 -9.46 2.29
CA SER A 344 -2.27 -9.11 1.51
C SER A 344 -1.99 -9.02 0.01
N SER A 345 -0.74 -8.72 -0.37
CA SER A 345 -0.35 -8.40 -1.74
C SER A 345 0.63 -9.43 -2.32
N PHE A 346 1.29 -10.21 -1.46
CA PHE A 346 2.39 -11.10 -1.80
C PHE A 346 2.28 -12.41 -1.04
N ALA A 347 2.91 -13.48 -1.53
CA ALA A 347 3.13 -14.68 -0.75
C ALA A 347 4.31 -14.45 0.21
N ALA A 348 4.07 -13.61 1.21
CA ALA A 348 5.10 -13.11 2.11
C ALA A 348 4.65 -13.10 3.56
N TYR A 349 5.59 -13.20 4.49
CA TYR A 349 5.35 -13.05 5.91
C TYR A 349 6.36 -12.08 6.53
N SER A 350 5.85 -11.20 7.38
CA SER A 350 6.63 -10.31 8.22
C SER A 350 5.85 -10.04 9.49
N ILE A 351 6.51 -10.22 10.64
CA ILE A 351 5.92 -9.97 11.96
C ILE A 351 5.60 -8.49 12.19
N THR A 352 6.24 -7.59 11.45
CA THR A 352 6.03 -6.13 11.58
C THR A 352 5.20 -5.54 10.46
N CYS A 353 4.62 -6.39 9.63
CA CYS A 353 3.63 -5.95 8.68
C CYS A 353 2.35 -5.55 9.42
N VAL A 354 1.99 -4.28 9.34
CA VAL A 354 0.70 -3.76 9.83
C VAL A 354 -0.33 -3.62 8.70
N CYS A 355 -0.04 -4.10 7.48
CA CYS A 355 -1.04 -4.13 6.41
C CYS A 355 -2.24 -4.97 6.86
N ARG A 356 -3.44 -4.43 6.66
CA ARG A 356 -4.67 -5.13 6.99
C ARG A 356 -4.82 -6.45 6.22
N ARG A 357 -5.05 -7.55 6.92
CA ARG A 357 -5.35 -8.88 6.34
C ARG A 357 -6.66 -9.40 6.92
N LEU A 358 -7.72 -9.43 6.13
CA LEU A 358 -8.99 -10.01 6.58
C LEU A 358 -8.77 -11.48 6.97
N PRO A 359 -8.95 -11.87 8.24
CA PRO A 359 -8.65 -13.22 8.72
C PRO A 359 -9.82 -14.15 8.39
N SER A 360 -10.02 -14.42 7.09
CA SER A 360 -11.10 -15.27 6.59
C SER A 360 -11.09 -16.67 7.20
N ALA A 361 -9.94 -17.17 7.67
CA ALA A 361 -9.86 -18.44 8.40
C ALA A 361 -10.81 -18.50 9.61
N LEU A 362 -11.08 -17.37 10.28
CA LEU A 362 -11.98 -17.33 11.44
C LEU A 362 -13.42 -17.71 11.08
N VAL A 363 -13.89 -17.42 9.85
CA VAL A 363 -15.25 -17.79 9.43
C VAL A 363 -15.42 -19.29 9.17
N TYR A 364 -14.33 -20.05 9.18
CA TYR A 364 -14.32 -21.50 8.95
C TYR A 364 -14.03 -22.33 10.21
N VAL A 365 -13.76 -21.70 11.36
CA VAL A 365 -13.42 -22.44 12.60
C VAL A 365 -14.61 -23.23 13.14
N ASN A 366 -15.71 -22.54 13.48
CA ASN A 366 -16.97 -23.15 13.89
C ASN A 366 -18.13 -22.16 13.67
N ARG A 367 -19.38 -22.58 13.91
CA ARG A 367 -20.57 -21.76 13.67
C ARG A 367 -20.61 -20.49 14.52
N GLU A 368 -20.17 -20.58 15.77
CA GLU A 368 -20.20 -19.47 16.73
C GLU A 368 -19.13 -18.41 16.44
N MET A 369 -17.88 -18.84 16.21
CA MET A 369 -16.79 -17.98 15.75
C MET A 369 -17.11 -17.33 14.42
N ARG A 370 -17.70 -18.08 13.47
CA ARG A 370 -18.19 -17.51 12.21
C ARG A 370 -19.18 -16.39 12.47
N GLN A 371 -20.09 -16.58 13.43
CA GLN A 371 -21.08 -15.57 13.74
C GLN A 371 -20.46 -14.31 14.34
N ASP A 372 -19.58 -14.48 15.32
CA ASP A 372 -18.93 -13.35 15.98
C ASP A 372 -17.99 -12.60 15.01
N ALA A 373 -17.22 -13.33 14.18
CA ALA A 373 -16.37 -12.74 13.16
C ALA A 373 -17.16 -11.95 12.11
N LEU A 374 -18.30 -12.48 11.63
CA LEU A 374 -19.18 -11.75 10.71
C LEU A 374 -19.83 -10.53 11.38
N THR A 375 -20.22 -10.63 12.65
CA THR A 375 -20.76 -9.50 13.39
C THR A 375 -19.73 -8.37 13.50
N VAL A 376 -18.47 -8.66 13.87
CA VAL A 376 -17.40 -7.66 13.91
C VAL A 376 -17.11 -7.10 12.52
N LEU A 377 -16.94 -7.98 11.51
CA LEU A 377 -16.66 -7.57 10.14
C LEU A 377 -17.71 -6.62 9.59
N LEU A 378 -19.00 -6.90 9.79
CA LEU A 378 -20.08 -6.06 9.26
C LEU A 378 -20.28 -4.79 10.10
N ARG A 379 -20.17 -4.88 11.42
CA ARG A 379 -20.46 -3.75 12.33
C ARG A 379 -19.37 -2.72 12.37
N GLU A 380 -18.12 -3.15 12.36
CA GLU A 380 -16.99 -2.26 12.60
C GLU A 380 -16.31 -1.80 11.31
N ASN A 381 -16.84 -2.06 10.11
CA ASN A 381 -16.18 -1.67 8.86
C ASN A 381 -17.04 -0.78 7.98
N CYS A 382 -16.37 -0.02 7.13
CA CYS A 382 -17.02 0.80 6.11
C CYS A 382 -16.87 0.07 4.79
N PHE A 383 -18.00 -0.22 4.14
CA PHE A 383 -18.03 -0.94 2.87
C PHE A 383 -18.06 0.05 1.71
N ASP A 384 -17.02 0.03 0.88
CA ASP A 384 -16.88 0.89 -0.30
C ASP A 384 -17.49 0.18 -1.52
N CYS A 385 -18.66 0.64 -1.93
CA CYS A 385 -19.41 0.20 -3.10
C CYS A 385 -18.98 1.03 -4.32
N GLU A 386 -17.71 0.92 -4.72
CA GLU A 386 -17.15 1.61 -5.91
C GLU A 386 -17.65 0.98 -7.24
N GLN A 387 -18.30 -0.18 -7.18
CA GLN A 387 -18.70 -0.94 -8.37
C GLN A 387 -20.07 -0.55 -8.92
N ASP A 388 -20.34 -1.08 -10.10
CA ASP A 388 -21.68 -1.34 -10.63
C ASP A 388 -22.65 -1.70 -9.48
N PRO A 389 -23.75 -0.94 -9.31
CA PRO A 389 -24.73 -1.18 -8.27
C PRO A 389 -25.24 -2.62 -8.24
N ASP A 390 -25.42 -3.26 -9.40
CA ASP A 390 -25.94 -4.62 -9.51
C ASP A 390 -24.95 -5.64 -8.92
N LYS A 391 -23.65 -5.48 -9.17
CA LYS A 391 -22.60 -6.31 -8.55
C LYS A 391 -22.55 -6.15 -7.04
N SER A 392 -22.81 -4.94 -6.55
CA SER A 392 -22.88 -4.66 -5.11
C SER A 392 -24.08 -5.37 -4.48
N ILE A 393 -25.25 -5.32 -5.14
CA ILE A 393 -26.45 -6.08 -4.72
C ILE A 393 -26.17 -7.58 -4.73
N GLU A 394 -25.60 -8.12 -5.81
CA GLU A 394 -25.27 -9.53 -5.96
C GLU A 394 -24.38 -10.00 -4.81
N PHE A 395 -23.30 -9.28 -4.52
CA PHE A 395 -22.39 -9.59 -3.43
C PHE A 395 -23.08 -9.53 -2.06
N LEU A 396 -23.80 -8.44 -1.75
CA LEU A 396 -24.47 -8.27 -0.46
C LEU A 396 -25.57 -9.32 -0.25
N SER A 397 -26.20 -9.79 -1.33
CA SER A 397 -27.22 -10.84 -1.28
C SER A 397 -26.67 -12.21 -0.88
N GLN A 398 -25.36 -12.43 -0.96
CA GLN A 398 -24.71 -13.68 -0.52
C GLN A 398 -24.66 -13.82 1.02
N PHE A 399 -24.88 -12.73 1.77
CA PHE A 399 -24.94 -12.79 3.22
C PHE A 399 -26.28 -13.37 3.70
N PRO A 400 -26.30 -14.19 4.77
CA PRO A 400 -27.55 -14.71 5.32
C PRO A 400 -28.52 -13.58 5.70
N ALA A 401 -29.82 -13.83 5.48
CA ALA A 401 -30.87 -12.87 5.80
C ALA A 401 -30.75 -12.36 7.25
N GLY A 402 -30.90 -11.05 7.43
CA GLY A 402 -30.81 -10.41 8.73
C GLY A 402 -29.39 -10.21 9.28
N ARG A 403 -28.32 -10.59 8.55
CA ARG A 403 -26.93 -10.23 8.93
C ARG A 403 -26.54 -8.84 8.47
N LEU A 404 -27.06 -8.40 7.33
CA LEU A 404 -26.80 -7.07 6.77
C LEU A 404 -27.23 -5.93 7.71
N LYS A 405 -28.18 -6.17 8.64
CA LYS A 405 -28.56 -5.22 9.69
C LYS A 405 -27.41 -4.79 10.62
N TYR A 406 -26.30 -5.54 10.63
CA TYR A 406 -25.11 -5.17 11.38
C TYR A 406 -24.27 -4.11 10.67
N ILE A 407 -24.40 -3.94 9.35
CA ILE A 407 -23.67 -2.91 8.61
C ILE A 407 -24.07 -1.53 9.16
N ARG A 408 -23.07 -0.77 9.58
CA ARG A 408 -23.23 0.58 10.12
C ARG A 408 -22.72 1.66 9.20
N GLU A 409 -21.82 1.34 8.27
CA GLU A 409 -21.20 2.34 7.40
C GLU A 409 -21.02 1.82 5.98
N ILE A 410 -21.49 2.63 5.02
CA ILE A 410 -21.30 2.39 3.58
C ILE A 410 -20.72 3.66 2.95
N GLN A 411 -19.78 3.48 2.03
CA GLN A 411 -19.29 4.53 1.16
C GLN A 411 -19.65 4.20 -0.29
N PHE A 412 -20.16 5.19 -1.02
CA PHE A 412 -20.32 5.13 -2.46
C PHE A 412 -19.28 6.03 -3.10
N ARG A 413 -18.62 5.54 -4.14
CA ARG A 413 -17.62 6.31 -4.87
C ARG A 413 -17.97 6.34 -6.35
N PHE A 414 -18.20 7.54 -6.85
CA PHE A 414 -18.47 7.78 -8.26
C PHE A 414 -17.20 8.36 -8.89
N SER A 415 -16.51 7.55 -9.70
CA SER A 415 -15.36 8.02 -10.46
C SER A 415 -15.81 8.98 -11.57
N GLU A 416 -14.89 9.80 -12.08
CA GLU A 416 -15.11 10.60 -13.29
C GLU A 416 -15.74 9.79 -14.43
N SER A 417 -15.22 8.57 -14.67
CA SER A 417 -15.77 7.69 -15.69
C SER A 417 -17.20 7.27 -15.38
N GLY A 418 -17.55 6.99 -14.12
CA GLY A 418 -18.93 6.67 -13.74
C GLY A 418 -19.89 7.84 -14.00
N VAL A 419 -19.45 9.06 -13.66
CA VAL A 419 -20.22 10.29 -13.88
C VAL A 419 -20.43 10.56 -15.37
N LYS A 420 -19.40 10.38 -16.20
CA LYS A 420 -19.50 10.51 -17.68
C LYS A 420 -20.52 9.55 -18.30
N HIS A 421 -20.70 8.36 -17.72
CA HIS A 421 -21.58 7.32 -18.28
C HIS A 421 -22.95 7.23 -17.60
N TRP A 422 -23.27 8.12 -16.65
CA TRP A 422 -24.49 8.06 -15.83
C TRP A 422 -25.78 7.89 -16.66
N GLY A 423 -25.92 8.65 -17.75
CA GLY A 423 -27.11 8.60 -18.61
C GLY A 423 -27.12 7.48 -19.65
N ASN A 424 -25.99 6.81 -19.93
CA ASN A 424 -25.86 5.88 -21.05
C ASN A 424 -26.10 4.40 -20.67
N GLN A 425 -26.17 4.06 -19.39
CA GLN A 425 -26.13 2.67 -18.91
C GLN A 425 -27.29 2.29 -17.97
N ASN A 426 -28.40 3.03 -17.96
CA ASN A 426 -29.45 2.90 -16.93
C ASN A 426 -28.87 2.96 -15.51
N TYR A 427 -27.74 3.64 -15.34
CA TYR A 427 -26.99 3.62 -14.10
C TYR A 427 -27.79 4.25 -12.95
N SER A 428 -28.62 5.24 -13.25
CA SER A 428 -29.58 5.84 -12.31
C SER A 428 -30.61 4.83 -11.78
N GLU A 429 -31.13 3.95 -12.65
CA GLU A 429 -32.08 2.90 -12.27
C GLU A 429 -31.41 1.82 -11.42
N GLN A 430 -30.21 1.39 -11.81
CA GLN A 430 -29.39 0.45 -11.04
C GLN A 430 -29.03 1.03 -9.66
N TRP A 431 -28.65 2.30 -9.61
CA TRP A 431 -28.39 3.02 -8.38
C TRP A 431 -29.61 3.03 -7.47
N LEU A 432 -30.78 3.40 -8.01
CA LEU A 432 -32.03 3.38 -7.26
C LEU A 432 -32.40 1.98 -6.76
N SER A 433 -32.12 0.93 -7.55
CA SER A 433 -32.27 -0.47 -7.15
C SER A 433 -31.40 -0.81 -5.94
N LEU A 434 -30.14 -0.39 -5.93
CA LEU A 434 -29.23 -0.58 -4.79
C LEU A 434 -29.71 0.17 -3.54
N VAL A 435 -30.19 1.41 -3.70
CA VAL A 435 -30.74 2.16 -2.56
C VAL A 435 -31.99 1.47 -1.99
N LYS A 436 -32.89 0.99 -2.84
CA LYS A 436 -34.06 0.19 -2.42
C LYS A 436 -33.66 -1.11 -1.73
N PHE A 437 -32.64 -1.79 -2.23
CA PHE A 437 -32.07 -2.98 -1.60
C PHE A 437 -31.54 -2.66 -0.19
N ILE A 438 -30.84 -1.54 -0.03
CA ILE A 438 -30.33 -1.08 1.26
C ILE A 438 -31.48 -0.82 2.23
N LYS A 439 -32.51 -0.08 1.80
CA LYS A 439 -33.71 0.15 2.61
C LYS A 439 -34.33 -1.15 3.12
N ALA A 440 -34.45 -2.14 2.25
CA ALA A 440 -35.13 -3.40 2.56
C ALA A 440 -34.30 -4.33 3.47
N ARG A 441 -32.97 -4.24 3.46
CA ARG A 441 -32.09 -5.26 4.08
C ARG A 441 -31.23 -4.75 5.23
N LEU A 442 -30.97 -3.45 5.30
CA LEU A 442 -30.11 -2.83 6.32
C LEU A 442 -30.94 -2.10 7.38
N ASN A 443 -30.31 -1.80 8.51
CA ASN A 443 -30.92 -1.00 9.57
C ASN A 443 -30.65 0.49 9.29
N VAL A 444 -31.50 1.11 8.48
CA VAL A 444 -31.35 2.50 7.99
C VAL A 444 -31.14 3.52 9.13
N PRO A 445 -31.88 3.48 10.26
CA PRO A 445 -31.66 4.41 11.37
C PRO A 445 -30.28 4.38 12.02
N ALA A 446 -29.57 3.27 11.89
CA ALA A 446 -28.23 3.09 12.44
C ALA A 446 -27.16 3.00 11.34
N LEU A 447 -27.51 3.35 10.10
CA LEU A 447 -26.62 3.39 8.95
C LEU A 447 -26.08 4.81 8.78
N SER A 448 -24.78 4.89 8.51
CA SER A 448 -24.08 6.08 8.06
C SER A 448 -23.62 5.88 6.61
N ILE A 449 -23.98 6.81 5.74
CA ILE A 449 -23.59 6.77 4.31
C ILE A 449 -22.60 7.90 4.02
N THR A 450 -21.55 7.60 3.25
CA THR A 450 -20.65 8.61 2.69
C THR A 450 -20.67 8.51 1.17
N VAL A 451 -20.95 9.61 0.48
CA VAL A 451 -20.93 9.69 -0.98
C VAL A 451 -19.72 10.50 -1.41
N VAL A 452 -18.83 9.90 -2.20
CA VAL A 452 -17.61 10.52 -2.72
C VAL A 452 -17.72 10.63 -4.24
N THR A 453 -17.53 11.82 -4.81
CA THR A 453 -17.53 12.01 -6.26
C THR A 453 -16.16 12.56 -6.73
N ASP A 454 -15.52 11.87 -7.68
CA ASP A 454 -14.24 12.27 -8.27
C ASP A 454 -14.49 13.11 -9.53
N THR A 455 -15.16 14.26 -9.35
CA THR A 455 -15.59 15.16 -10.44
C THR A 455 -14.72 16.39 -10.58
N PHE A 456 -13.67 16.53 -9.75
CA PHE A 456 -12.82 17.73 -9.72
C PHE A 456 -12.25 18.06 -11.11
N ASP A 457 -11.69 17.06 -11.79
CA ASP A 457 -11.09 17.24 -13.12
C ASP A 457 -12.14 17.53 -14.22
N LEU A 458 -13.41 17.18 -14.00
CA LEU A 458 -14.48 17.45 -14.98
C LEU A 458 -14.95 18.89 -15.02
N GLY A 459 -14.93 19.59 -13.88
CA GLY A 459 -15.40 20.98 -13.81
C GLY A 459 -14.30 22.01 -13.68
N MET A 460 -13.04 21.60 -13.62
CA MET A 460 -11.88 22.49 -13.44
C MET A 460 -11.17 22.89 -14.74
N ASP A 461 -11.60 22.43 -15.92
CA ASP A 461 -11.06 22.99 -17.17
C ASP A 461 -11.52 24.45 -17.28
N PRO A 462 -10.64 25.44 -17.02
CA PRO A 462 -11.01 26.85 -16.95
C PRO A 462 -11.37 27.40 -18.33
N HIS A 463 -11.07 26.64 -19.39
CA HIS A 463 -11.36 26.97 -20.77
C HIS A 463 -12.61 26.27 -21.29
N SER A 464 -13.09 25.21 -20.62
CA SER A 464 -14.41 24.66 -20.88
C SER A 464 -15.44 25.34 -19.98
N SER A 465 -15.86 26.55 -20.34
CA SER A 465 -17.12 27.14 -19.85
C SER A 465 -18.34 26.39 -20.43
N ASP A 466 -18.25 25.07 -20.55
CA ASP A 466 -19.34 24.25 -21.04
C ASP A 466 -20.34 24.07 -19.90
N GLU A 467 -21.28 25.00 -19.86
CA GLU A 467 -22.44 24.97 -18.98
C GLU A 467 -23.15 23.60 -19.04
N GLY A 468 -23.09 22.90 -20.17
CA GLY A 468 -23.63 21.56 -20.35
C GLY A 468 -22.95 20.52 -19.45
N VAL A 469 -21.63 20.54 -19.30
CA VAL A 469 -20.89 19.60 -18.43
C VAL A 469 -21.21 19.89 -16.96
N GLN A 470 -21.22 21.16 -16.57
CA GLN A 470 -21.57 21.56 -15.21
C GLN A 470 -23.00 21.18 -14.84
N ARG A 471 -23.95 21.45 -15.75
CA ARG A 471 -25.35 21.07 -15.58
C ARG A 471 -25.54 19.55 -15.54
N HIS A 472 -24.78 18.79 -16.34
CA HIS A 472 -24.77 17.33 -16.29
C HIS A 472 -24.32 16.79 -14.93
N ILE A 473 -23.21 17.29 -14.39
CA ILE A 473 -22.72 16.90 -13.05
C ILE A 473 -23.76 17.26 -11.98
N TYR A 474 -24.36 18.44 -12.06
CA TYR A 474 -25.41 18.87 -11.14
C TYR A 474 -26.63 17.94 -11.18
N ASN A 475 -27.12 17.59 -12.37
CA ASN A 475 -28.24 16.66 -12.52
C ASN A 475 -27.96 15.29 -11.88
N ILE A 476 -26.72 14.80 -12.00
CA ILE A 476 -26.28 13.56 -11.34
C ILE A 476 -26.35 13.69 -9.81
N TYR A 477 -25.95 14.84 -9.27
CA TYR A 477 -26.06 15.08 -7.83
C TYR A 477 -27.51 15.12 -7.37
N CYS A 478 -28.40 15.74 -8.14
CA CYS A 478 -29.83 15.71 -7.89
C CYS A 478 -30.36 14.27 -7.89
N ASP A 479 -30.01 13.46 -8.89
CA ASP A 479 -30.42 12.05 -8.99
C ASP A 479 -29.92 11.20 -7.81
N ILE A 480 -28.64 11.36 -7.43
CA ILE A 480 -28.06 10.70 -6.26
C ILE A 480 -28.85 11.07 -5.00
N THR A 481 -29.10 12.36 -4.80
CA THR A 481 -29.80 12.88 -3.62
C THR A 481 -31.22 12.36 -3.54
N ARG A 482 -32.01 12.49 -4.62
CA ARG A 482 -33.40 11.99 -4.67
C ARG A 482 -33.47 10.48 -4.41
N SER A 483 -32.55 9.72 -4.99
CA SER A 483 -32.47 8.28 -4.75
C SER A 483 -32.22 7.98 -3.27
N LEU A 484 -31.32 8.71 -2.63
CA LEU A 484 -31.02 8.54 -1.20
C LEU A 484 -32.13 9.03 -0.28
N CYS A 485 -32.98 9.98 -0.69
CA CYS A 485 -34.19 10.37 0.06
C CYS A 485 -35.17 9.19 0.28
N VAL A 486 -35.04 8.09 -0.48
CA VAL A 486 -35.78 6.84 -0.23
C VAL A 486 -35.40 6.22 1.12
N LEU A 487 -34.22 6.52 1.67
CA LEU A 487 -33.71 6.03 2.96
C LEU A 487 -34.19 6.90 4.13
N ASP A 488 -35.50 6.96 4.33
CA ASP A 488 -36.12 7.68 5.42
C ASP A 488 -35.57 7.26 6.80
N GLY A 489 -35.29 8.25 7.64
CA GLY A 489 -34.76 8.04 8.99
C GLY A 489 -33.29 7.66 9.07
N ILE A 490 -32.51 7.78 7.98
CA ILE A 490 -31.07 7.49 7.96
C ILE A 490 -30.33 8.13 9.13
N GLY A 491 -29.41 7.37 9.75
CA GLY A 491 -28.68 7.81 10.93
C GLY A 491 -27.74 8.98 10.66
N HIS A 492 -26.94 8.87 9.60
CA HIS A 492 -26.01 9.91 9.19
C HIS A 492 -25.71 9.82 7.68
N ILE A 493 -25.56 10.96 7.03
CA ILE A 493 -25.08 11.06 5.65
C ILE A 493 -24.01 12.13 5.51
N LYS A 494 -23.01 11.87 4.67
CA LYS A 494 -21.97 12.83 4.29
C LYS A 494 -21.75 12.79 2.78
N PHE A 495 -21.60 13.95 2.17
CA PHE A 495 -21.12 14.09 0.80
C PHE A 495 -19.67 14.61 0.82
N GLU A 496 -18.85 14.14 -0.11
CA GLU A 496 -17.49 14.62 -0.42
C GLU A 496 -17.44 14.81 -1.94
N LEU A 497 -17.76 16.01 -2.41
CA LEU A 497 -17.94 16.32 -3.82
C LEU A 497 -16.66 16.91 -4.42
N GLY A 498 -16.32 16.49 -5.64
CA GLY A 498 -15.19 17.08 -6.39
C GLY A 498 -15.51 18.49 -6.89
N CYS A 499 -16.51 18.60 -7.76
CA CYS A 499 -17.15 19.87 -8.12
C CYS A 499 -18.37 20.13 -7.25
N PHE A 500 -18.70 21.40 -7.07
CA PHE A 500 -19.82 21.88 -6.26
C PHE A 500 -19.80 21.45 -4.78
N GLY A 501 -18.62 21.44 -4.13
CA GLY A 501 -18.46 21.08 -2.71
C GLY A 501 -19.39 21.84 -1.75
N GLN A 502 -19.82 23.04 -2.11
CA GLN A 502 -20.80 23.83 -1.35
C GLN A 502 -22.21 23.18 -1.28
N LEU A 503 -22.53 22.25 -2.18
CA LEU A 503 -23.81 21.53 -2.16
C LEU A 503 -23.82 20.38 -1.14
N GLU A 504 -22.69 20.01 -0.55
CA GLU A 504 -22.59 18.89 0.40
C GLU A 504 -23.58 19.01 1.56
N SER A 505 -23.61 20.15 2.23
CA SER A 505 -24.52 20.40 3.36
C SER A 505 -25.99 20.40 2.93
N LEU A 506 -26.29 21.01 1.77
CA LEU A 506 -27.64 21.04 1.22
C LEU A 506 -28.15 19.63 0.92
N MET A 507 -27.36 18.84 0.17
CA MET A 507 -27.70 17.46 -0.18
C MET A 507 -27.88 16.60 1.09
N SER A 508 -27.00 16.74 2.08
CA SER A 508 -27.13 16.04 3.37
C SER A 508 -28.45 16.36 4.08
N ARG A 509 -28.83 17.65 4.18
CA ARG A 509 -30.09 18.09 4.79
C ARG A 509 -31.29 17.49 4.07
N LYS A 510 -31.31 17.54 2.73
CA LYS A 510 -32.43 17.01 1.92
C LYS A 510 -32.62 15.49 2.10
N VAL A 511 -31.55 14.71 2.18
CA VAL A 511 -31.64 13.25 2.39
C VAL A 511 -32.13 12.90 3.81
N VAL A 512 -31.63 13.60 4.82
CA VAL A 512 -31.95 13.32 6.22
C VAL A 512 -33.38 13.74 6.59
N GLY A 513 -33.91 14.74 5.88
CA GLY A 513 -35.26 15.24 6.07
C GLY A 513 -35.37 16.28 7.19
N LYS A 514 -36.54 16.92 7.27
CA LYS A 514 -36.79 18.08 8.16
C LYS A 514 -36.55 17.78 9.64
N ASP A 515 -36.85 16.56 10.10
CA ASP A 515 -36.79 16.19 11.53
C ASP A 515 -35.38 16.17 12.11
N ARG A 516 -34.34 16.19 11.27
CA ARG A 516 -32.94 16.06 11.67
C ARG A 516 -32.03 17.05 10.93
N GLU A 517 -32.63 18.05 10.31
CA GLU A 517 -31.95 19.06 9.50
C GLU A 517 -30.94 19.85 10.34
N GLU A 518 -31.24 20.07 11.63
CA GLU A 518 -30.41 20.77 12.62
C GLU A 518 -29.05 20.11 12.88
N LEU A 519 -28.88 18.81 12.56
CA LEU A 519 -27.60 18.11 12.72
C LEU A 519 -26.56 18.53 11.69
N TYR A 520 -26.97 19.22 10.63
CA TYR A 520 -26.11 19.63 9.54
C TYR A 520 -26.04 21.16 9.50
N PRO A 521 -24.85 21.75 9.36
CA PRO A 521 -24.72 23.20 9.27
C PRO A 521 -25.53 23.70 8.08
N GLU A 522 -26.10 24.90 8.21
CA GLU A 522 -26.70 25.57 7.06
C GLU A 522 -25.66 25.66 5.94
N ALA A 523 -26.11 25.39 4.71
CA ALA A 523 -25.25 25.53 3.55
C ALA A 523 -24.89 27.02 3.42
N ASP A 524 -23.72 27.39 3.91
CA ASP A 524 -23.22 28.74 3.72
C ASP A 524 -22.69 28.86 2.29
N LEU A 525 -23.59 29.22 1.38
CA LEU A 525 -23.27 29.50 -0.02
C LEU A 525 -22.41 30.77 -0.17
N SER A 526 -22.15 31.52 0.91
CA SER A 526 -21.43 32.80 0.92
C SER A 526 -19.97 32.71 1.43
N ILE A 527 -19.62 31.71 2.26
CA ILE A 527 -18.24 31.53 2.75
C ILE A 527 -17.34 30.93 1.67
N MET A 528 -16.80 31.84 0.86
CA MET A 528 -15.86 31.55 -0.21
C MET A 528 -14.43 31.32 0.31
N SER A 529 -13.94 30.09 0.18
CA SER A 529 -12.51 29.81 0.29
C SER A 529 -11.78 30.40 -0.93
N ARG A 530 -10.97 31.44 -0.71
CA ARG A 530 -10.09 32.17 -1.66
C ARG A 530 -9.17 31.33 -2.58
N ARG A 531 -9.21 30.00 -2.53
CA ARG A 531 -8.37 29.11 -3.36
C ARG A 531 -9.08 28.48 -4.56
N TYR A 532 -10.39 28.62 -4.68
CA TYR A 532 -11.17 28.12 -5.81
C TYR A 532 -12.04 29.24 -6.36
N VAL A 533 -12.17 29.32 -7.69
CA VAL A 533 -13.06 30.26 -8.37
C VAL A 533 -14.45 30.11 -7.74
N GLY A 534 -15.01 31.20 -7.21
CA GLY A 534 -16.27 31.17 -6.48
C GLY A 534 -17.36 30.53 -7.34
N PHE A 535 -18.08 29.57 -6.78
CA PHE A 535 -19.31 29.11 -7.41
C PHE A 535 -20.36 30.20 -7.26
N GLU A 536 -20.60 30.95 -8.33
CA GLU A 536 -21.84 31.71 -8.47
C GLU A 536 -22.94 30.74 -8.88
N ALA A 537 -24.03 30.69 -8.13
CA ALA A 537 -25.15 29.80 -8.41
C ALA A 537 -25.63 30.04 -9.86
N PRO A 538 -25.48 29.05 -10.77
CA PRO A 538 -25.89 29.22 -12.15
C PRO A 538 -27.40 29.44 -12.23
N HIS A 539 -27.88 30.10 -13.29
CA HIS A 539 -29.31 30.40 -13.47
C HIS A 539 -30.22 29.15 -13.53
N TRP A 540 -29.63 27.97 -13.82
CA TRP A 540 -30.33 26.69 -13.82
C TRP A 540 -30.32 25.98 -12.46
N PHE A 541 -29.58 26.47 -11.46
CA PHE A 541 -29.58 25.91 -10.11
C PHE A 541 -30.94 26.17 -9.45
N LYS A 542 -31.52 25.12 -8.89
CA LYS A 542 -32.79 25.16 -8.17
C LYS A 542 -32.72 24.24 -6.97
N GLU A 543 -32.85 24.79 -5.77
CA GLU A 543 -32.79 23.99 -4.54
C GLU A 543 -33.88 22.89 -4.51
N GLU A 544 -35.01 23.13 -5.16
CA GLU A 544 -36.12 22.18 -5.23
C GLU A 544 -35.76 20.91 -6.01
N ASP A 545 -34.76 20.97 -6.90
CA ASP A 545 -34.33 19.80 -7.67
C ASP A 545 -33.82 18.67 -6.77
N PHE A 546 -33.36 18.96 -5.55
CA PHE A 546 -32.92 17.92 -4.61
C PHE A 546 -34.07 17.21 -3.90
N THR A 547 -35.31 17.66 -4.11
CA THR A 547 -36.51 17.06 -3.53
C THR A 547 -37.24 16.17 -4.53
N GLY A 548 -37.90 15.12 -4.04
CA GLY A 548 -38.63 14.16 -4.89
C GLY A 548 -39.93 14.71 -5.49
N ASP A 549 -40.38 15.88 -5.06
CA ASP A 549 -41.66 16.48 -5.49
C ASP A 549 -41.53 17.22 -6.82
N SER A 550 -40.31 17.54 -7.26
CA SER A 550 -40.09 18.08 -8.60
C SER A 550 -40.30 16.97 -9.63
N GLN A 551 -41.39 17.06 -10.40
CA GLN A 551 -41.51 16.35 -11.68
C GLN A 551 -40.48 16.94 -12.66
N LEU A 552 -39.20 16.66 -12.42
CA LEU A 552 -38.24 16.69 -13.50
C LEU A 552 -38.61 15.51 -14.38
N GLU A 553 -39.32 15.80 -15.47
CA GLU A 553 -39.40 14.89 -16.60
C GLU A 553 -37.95 14.44 -16.83
N PHE A 554 -37.69 13.13 -16.70
CA PHE A 554 -36.46 12.51 -17.19
C PHE A 554 -36.50 12.66 -18.71
N GLY A 555 -36.33 13.89 -19.18
CA GLY A 555 -36.30 14.25 -20.58
C GLY A 555 -35.20 13.41 -21.17
N SER A 556 -35.58 12.58 -22.14
CA SER A 556 -34.68 11.79 -22.95
C SER A 556 -33.45 12.63 -23.26
N PHE A 557 -32.34 12.37 -22.57
CA PHE A 557 -31.08 13.02 -22.87
C PHE A 557 -30.77 12.60 -24.30
N GLN A 558 -31.00 13.50 -25.26
CA GLN A 558 -30.55 13.30 -26.61
C GLN A 558 -29.05 13.05 -26.49
N ARG A 559 -28.59 11.89 -26.97
CA ARG A 559 -27.19 11.50 -27.02
C ARG A 559 -26.40 12.69 -27.57
N VAL A 560 -25.74 13.43 -26.68
CA VAL A 560 -24.71 14.38 -27.07
C VAL A 560 -23.66 13.50 -27.74
N ARG A 561 -23.57 13.60 -29.08
CA ARG A 561 -22.57 12.85 -29.84
C ARG A 561 -21.21 13.29 -29.31
N ALA A 562 -20.49 12.35 -28.72
CA ALA A 562 -19.07 12.54 -28.43
C ALA A 562 -18.34 12.49 -29.77
N ASP A 563 -17.97 13.66 -30.28
CA ASP A 563 -16.93 13.80 -31.30
C ASP A 563 -15.55 13.90 -30.62
#